data_AF-A0A3R7BTK2-F1
#
_entry.id   AF-A0A3R7BTK2-F1
#
_cell.length_a   1.000
_cell.length_b   1.000
_cell.length_c   1.000
_cell.angle_alpha   90.00
_cell.angle_beta   90.00
_cell.angle_gamma   90.00
#
_symmetry.space_group_name_H-M   'P 1'
#
loop_
_entity.id
_entity.type
_entity.pdbx_description
1 polymer ?
#
loop_
_entity_poly.entity_id
_entity_poly.type
_entity_poly.pdbx_seq_one_letter_code
_entity_poly.pdbx_strand_id
1 'polypeptide(L)'
;MTSAATSHEVRFQWKSVLLTVGLFANLLFMPFKVYLSEGSPFTTDSSVEASEFDMTLPLLFNASTMAPTIMYDYDSQNGLDVMRTVVVDVLDPTEATTTTLNPVYSILGVPYFPPDVKRNWPWVLTYTNRFGYRRIISWNITILTTTASTSVLWIVPGNDLGSTSASSSTNSSASTVYYVYRPVVKPLLWRLVKFLYRIGLCVWIFMLCTTHYYCHVYHLYNNLKTIPLHVTSPAITRYEILVGEPTCVVLSNPWLCLAFVVDICASTEYVGQACLRVCQTENWLYFGLGLLYLGRTVWCAYSTLTILNIVLKRCHRTTWFAPANTTVLAVAATWAGGGIVTIQKQWPKVLDLYTSLFVPYDVDTDVSELHHIGHMDIALIMAVYLGMMCSLPFAVAACSGLWNAVQRSTTKMPTLTRKTSFVSILIATNRRLSTIGSIGPIHAMEMVVEVLQEFTDLEPRDIQSFFVP
;
A
#
# COMPACT_ATOMS: atom_id res chain seq x y z
N MET A 1 -34.88 28.76 -49.06
CA MET A 1 -35.23 27.64 -48.15
C MET A 1 -34.15 27.58 -47.07
N THR A 2 -34.44 28.15 -45.91
CA THR A 2 -33.62 28.08 -44.71
C THR A 2 -33.79 26.70 -44.10
N SER A 3 -32.80 25.82 -44.26
CA SER A 3 -32.74 24.54 -43.55
C SER A 3 -32.76 24.81 -42.06
N ALA A 4 -33.83 24.39 -41.37
CA ALA A 4 -33.90 24.45 -39.93
C ALA A 4 -32.83 23.52 -39.37
N ALA A 5 -31.80 24.09 -38.74
CA ALA A 5 -30.79 23.31 -38.03
C ALA A 5 -31.49 22.49 -36.93
N THR A 6 -31.56 21.17 -37.11
CA THR A 6 -32.00 20.26 -36.08
C THR A 6 -31.01 20.35 -34.93
N SER A 7 -31.40 21.01 -33.85
CA SER A 7 -30.56 21.13 -32.65
C SER A 7 -30.44 19.75 -32.00
N HIS A 8 -29.23 19.18 -32.02
CA HIS A 8 -28.94 17.92 -31.34
C HIS A 8 -28.74 18.18 -29.84
N GLU A 9 -29.36 17.36 -28.98
CA GLU A 9 -29.25 17.50 -27.52
C GLU A 9 -27.93 16.85 -27.04
N VAL A 10 -27.03 17.64 -26.46
CA VAL A 10 -25.80 17.14 -25.83
C VAL A 10 -25.97 17.15 -24.32
N ARG A 11 -25.85 15.98 -23.67
CA ARG A 11 -25.96 15.85 -22.22
C ARG A 11 -24.77 15.12 -21.64
N PHE A 12 -24.42 15.46 -20.40
CA PHE A 12 -23.56 14.63 -19.58
C PHE A 12 -24.38 13.54 -18.90
N GLN A 13 -23.81 12.33 -18.83
CA GLN A 13 -24.39 11.27 -18.03
C GLN A 13 -24.16 11.54 -16.54
N TRP A 14 -25.23 11.80 -15.79
CA TRP A 14 -25.12 12.21 -14.39
C TRP A 14 -24.38 11.20 -13.49
N LYS A 15 -24.54 9.89 -13.76
CA LYS A 15 -23.86 8.82 -13.00
C LYS A 15 -22.35 8.90 -13.17
N SER A 16 -21.90 9.12 -14.40
CA SER A 16 -20.48 9.27 -14.73
C SER A 16 -19.93 10.54 -14.09
N VAL A 17 -20.65 11.67 -14.17
CA VAL A 17 -20.23 12.92 -13.50
C VAL A 17 -20.09 12.73 -11.97
N LEU A 18 -21.06 12.08 -11.33
CA LEU A 18 -21.01 11.82 -9.89
C LEU A 18 -19.78 10.96 -9.51
N LEU A 19 -19.51 9.92 -10.30
CA LEU A 19 -18.35 9.05 -10.10
C LEU A 19 -17.03 9.80 -10.32
N THR A 20 -16.94 10.62 -11.37
CA THR A 20 -15.77 11.47 -11.63
C THR A 20 -15.52 12.48 -10.51
N VAL A 21 -16.57 13.13 -9.98
CA VAL A 21 -16.44 14.06 -8.84
C VAL A 21 -15.92 13.35 -7.60
N GLY A 22 -16.44 12.15 -7.30
CA GLY A 22 -15.97 11.34 -6.17
C GLY A 22 -14.49 10.94 -6.31
N LEU A 23 -14.08 10.48 -7.49
CA LEU A 23 -12.70 10.09 -7.76
C LEU A 23 -11.74 11.29 -7.78
N PHE A 24 -12.19 12.42 -8.32
CA PHE A 24 -11.44 13.67 -8.29
C PHE A 24 -11.24 14.17 -6.86
N ALA A 25 -12.27 14.12 -6.01
CA ALA A 25 -12.14 14.46 -4.60
C ALA A 25 -11.14 13.52 -3.90
N ASN A 26 -11.22 12.21 -4.14
CA ASN A 26 -10.26 11.25 -3.61
C ASN A 26 -8.81 11.56 -4.07
N LEU A 27 -8.63 11.94 -5.33
CA LEU A 27 -7.33 12.32 -5.89
C LEU A 27 -6.79 13.62 -5.28
N LEU A 28 -7.66 14.61 -5.09
CA LEU A 28 -7.31 15.89 -4.49
C LEU A 28 -6.91 15.75 -3.02
N PHE A 29 -7.58 14.86 -2.27
CA PHE A 29 -7.29 14.61 -0.86
C PHE A 29 -6.23 13.51 -0.61
N MET A 30 -5.66 12.91 -1.66
CA MET A 30 -4.58 11.92 -1.54
C MET A 30 -3.41 12.40 -0.67
N PRO A 31 -2.88 13.63 -0.82
CA PRO A 31 -1.80 14.12 0.05
C PRO A 31 -2.18 14.22 1.53
N PHE A 32 -3.47 14.32 1.86
CA PHE A 32 -3.95 14.41 3.25
C PHE A 32 -4.33 13.07 3.85
N LYS A 33 -4.48 12.03 3.04
CA LYS A 33 -4.78 10.65 3.47
C LYS A 33 -3.83 10.13 4.56
N VAL A 34 -2.64 10.71 4.62
CA VAL A 34 -1.59 10.40 5.58
C VAL A 34 -2.01 10.68 7.03
N TYR A 35 -2.79 11.74 7.24
CA TYR A 35 -3.27 12.16 8.56
C TYR A 35 -4.33 11.22 9.16
N LEU A 36 -4.72 10.16 8.44
CA LEU A 36 -5.48 9.05 9.04
C LEU A 36 -4.64 8.25 10.05
N SER A 37 -3.32 8.26 9.90
CA SER A 37 -2.38 7.57 10.80
C SER A 37 -1.36 8.51 11.43
N GLU A 38 -1.01 9.62 10.75
CA GLU A 38 -0.10 10.64 11.28
C GLU A 38 -0.77 11.55 12.31
N GLY A 39 0.01 12.00 13.29
CA GLY A 39 -0.42 13.06 14.21
C GLY A 39 -0.68 14.38 13.48
N SER A 40 -1.53 15.22 14.09
CA SER A 40 -1.82 16.55 13.56
C SER A 40 -0.54 17.40 13.42
N PRO A 41 -0.42 18.23 12.36
CA PRO A 41 0.72 19.13 12.22
C PRO A 41 0.80 20.15 13.36
N PHE A 42 -0.29 20.37 14.10
CA PHE A 42 -0.39 21.34 15.20
C PHE A 42 -0.27 20.73 16.60
N THR A 43 -0.05 19.40 16.72
CA THR A 43 0.07 18.77 18.04
C THR A 43 1.24 19.38 18.81
N THR A 44 1.03 19.83 20.04
CA THR A 44 2.09 20.39 20.87
C THR A 44 2.98 19.27 21.39
N ASP A 45 4.31 19.45 21.37
CA ASP A 45 5.24 18.44 21.84
C ASP A 45 5.04 18.22 23.35
N SER A 46 4.66 17.00 23.75
CA SER A 46 4.89 16.56 25.12
C SER A 46 6.39 16.27 25.24
N SER A 47 7.15 17.27 25.68
CA SER A 47 8.61 17.32 25.78
C SER A 47 9.21 16.39 26.84
N VAL A 48 8.64 15.19 27.04
CA VAL A 48 9.28 14.20 27.90
C VAL A 48 10.41 13.57 27.11
N GLU A 49 11.64 13.81 27.57
CA GLU A 49 12.83 13.17 27.01
C GLU A 49 12.63 11.65 26.97
N ALA A 50 13.02 11.01 25.87
CA ALA A 50 12.74 9.60 25.64
C ALA A 50 13.25 8.70 26.78
N SER A 51 14.41 9.03 27.36
CA SER A 51 15.04 8.30 28.47
C SER A 51 14.20 8.29 29.76
N GLU A 52 13.57 9.42 30.12
CA GLU A 52 12.67 9.49 31.29
C GLU A 52 11.35 8.78 31.01
N PHE A 53 10.85 8.89 29.78
CA PHE A 53 9.59 8.27 29.38
C PHE A 53 9.67 6.74 29.38
N ASP A 54 10.82 6.16 29.01
CA ASP A 54 11.04 4.71 28.94
C ASP A 54 10.84 4.01 30.30
N MET A 55 11.19 4.67 31.41
CA MET A 55 10.96 4.13 32.75
C MET A 55 9.49 4.26 33.22
N THR A 56 8.76 5.24 32.69
CA THR A 56 7.35 5.49 33.03
C THR A 56 6.37 4.62 32.25
N LEU A 57 6.72 4.19 31.03
CA LEU A 57 5.90 3.31 30.19
C LEU A 57 5.48 2.02 30.92
N PRO A 58 6.40 1.32 31.60
CA PRO A 58 6.11 0.23 32.51
C PRO A 58 5.02 0.50 33.57
N LEU A 59 4.92 1.74 34.06
CA LEU A 59 3.96 2.13 35.09
C LEU A 59 2.61 2.51 34.48
N LEU A 60 2.61 3.09 33.28
CA LEU A 60 1.42 3.44 32.51
C LEU A 60 0.73 2.20 31.92
N PHE A 61 1.51 1.25 31.43
CA PHE A 61 1.04 0.05 30.76
C PHE A 61 1.42 -1.21 31.57
N ASN A 62 0.43 -1.76 32.26
CA ASN A 62 0.57 -2.97 33.05
C ASN A 62 -0.73 -3.81 32.98
N ALA A 63 -0.74 -4.93 33.70
CA ALA A 63 -1.90 -5.82 33.78
C ALA A 63 -3.16 -5.18 34.41
N SER A 64 -3.01 -4.12 35.22
CA SER A 64 -4.13 -3.45 35.88
C SER A 64 -4.71 -2.27 35.07
N THR A 65 -3.91 -1.65 34.20
CA THR A 65 -4.34 -0.53 33.34
C THR A 65 -4.88 -1.01 31.99
N MET A 66 -4.39 -2.14 31.47
CA MET A 66 -4.82 -2.71 30.19
C MET A 66 -5.70 -3.94 30.38
N ALA A 67 -6.88 -3.97 29.75
CA ALA A 67 -7.83 -5.08 29.87
C ALA A 67 -7.22 -6.40 29.35
N PRO A 68 -7.40 -7.56 30.03
CA PRO A 68 -6.66 -8.80 29.74
C PRO A 68 -6.72 -9.27 28.28
N THR A 69 -7.81 -9.06 27.55
CA THR A 69 -7.95 -9.59 26.18
C THR A 69 -7.32 -8.71 25.08
N ILE A 70 -6.73 -7.57 25.42
CA ILE A 70 -6.25 -6.59 24.43
C ILE A 70 -4.78 -6.85 24.07
N MET A 71 -4.48 -7.48 22.94
CA MET A 71 -3.10 -7.66 22.49
C MET A 71 -2.47 -6.39 21.91
N TYR A 72 -3.29 -5.45 21.47
CA TYR A 72 -2.84 -4.21 20.86
C TYR A 72 -3.71 -3.05 21.23
N ASP A 73 -3.07 -1.95 21.63
CA ASP A 73 -3.72 -0.69 21.92
C ASP A 73 -2.92 0.47 21.34
N TYR A 74 -3.63 1.48 20.85
CA TYR A 74 -3.04 2.71 20.36
C TYR A 74 -3.40 3.84 21.32
N ASP A 75 -2.41 4.32 22.05
CA ASP A 75 -2.58 5.46 22.93
C ASP A 75 -2.49 6.76 22.13
N SER A 76 -3.66 7.33 21.84
CA SER A 76 -3.80 8.60 21.13
C SER A 76 -3.22 9.80 21.91
N GLN A 77 -3.08 9.73 23.23
CA GLN A 77 -2.55 10.85 24.03
C GLN A 77 -1.03 10.97 23.88
N ASN A 78 -0.33 9.83 23.95
CA ASN A 78 1.13 9.79 23.82
C ASN A 78 1.62 9.43 22.40
N GLY A 79 0.69 9.11 21.49
CA GLY A 79 0.96 8.82 20.09
C GLY A 79 1.75 7.53 19.88
N LEU A 80 1.54 6.52 20.73
CA LEU A 80 2.34 5.30 20.76
C LEU A 80 1.49 4.04 20.55
N ASP A 81 2.14 3.00 20.07
CA ASP A 81 1.55 1.68 19.82
C ASP A 81 2.05 0.70 20.87
N VAL A 82 1.14 0.12 21.65
CA VAL A 82 1.46 -0.89 22.67
C VAL A 82 1.01 -2.26 22.19
N MET A 83 1.94 -3.21 22.18
CA MET A 83 1.73 -4.59 21.79
C MET A 83 2.03 -5.50 22.99
N ARG A 84 1.19 -6.50 23.22
CA ARG A 84 1.42 -7.54 24.22
C ARG A 84 1.42 -8.91 23.56
N THR A 85 2.44 -9.71 23.81
CA THR A 85 2.53 -11.09 23.33
C THR A 85 2.89 -12.01 24.48
N VAL A 86 2.19 -13.14 24.61
CA VAL A 86 2.54 -14.18 25.57
C VAL A 86 3.52 -15.13 24.92
N VAL A 87 4.65 -15.35 25.59
CA VAL A 87 5.68 -16.29 25.17
C VAL A 87 5.77 -17.41 26.20
N VAL A 88 5.79 -18.65 25.73
CA VAL A 88 6.01 -19.81 26.59
C VAL A 88 7.51 -19.98 26.78
N ASP A 89 7.97 -19.98 28.02
CA ASP A 89 9.37 -20.18 28.36
C ASP A 89 9.72 -21.65 28.18
N VAL A 90 10.63 -21.93 27.25
CA VAL A 90 11.26 -23.25 27.15
C VAL A 90 12.34 -23.30 28.22
N LEU A 91 12.00 -23.90 29.36
CA LEU A 91 12.84 -23.90 30.57
C LEU A 91 14.11 -24.76 30.46
N ASP A 92 14.21 -25.66 29.48
CA ASP A 92 15.32 -26.61 29.39
C ASP A 92 16.17 -26.40 28.11
N PRO A 93 17.39 -25.83 28.22
CA PRO A 93 18.29 -25.64 27.07
C PRO A 93 18.81 -26.96 26.47
N THR A 94 18.59 -28.10 27.14
CA THR A 94 18.91 -29.45 26.66
C THR A 94 17.79 -30.09 25.83
N GLU A 95 16.54 -29.63 25.95
CA GLU A 95 15.41 -30.03 25.10
C GLU A 95 15.25 -29.13 23.85
N ALA A 96 16.09 -28.10 23.72
CA ALA A 96 16.24 -27.31 22.50
C ALA A 96 16.95 -28.13 21.40
N THR A 97 16.39 -29.30 21.08
CA THR A 97 16.64 -29.99 19.82
C THR A 97 16.38 -29.02 18.66
N THR A 98 17.20 -29.16 17.63
CA THR A 98 17.41 -28.33 16.43
C THR A 98 16.17 -28.00 15.57
N THR A 99 14.96 -28.22 16.07
CA THR A 99 13.67 -28.13 15.36
C THR A 99 12.66 -27.15 15.97
N THR A 100 12.87 -26.62 17.18
CA THR A 100 11.97 -25.59 17.74
C THR A 100 12.45 -24.19 17.36
N LEU A 101 11.66 -23.47 16.56
CA LEU A 101 11.86 -22.05 16.24
C LEU A 101 12.11 -21.25 17.54
N ASN A 102 13.08 -20.33 17.53
CA ASN A 102 13.31 -19.43 18.66
C ASN A 102 12.01 -18.67 18.98
N PRO A 103 11.49 -18.73 20.23
CA PRO A 103 10.23 -18.11 20.59
C PRO A 103 10.21 -16.58 20.41
N VAL A 104 11.36 -15.93 20.21
CA VAL A 104 11.41 -14.54 19.75
C VAL A 104 10.50 -14.30 18.56
N TYR A 105 10.54 -15.17 17.55
CA TYR A 105 9.91 -14.88 16.26
C TYR A 105 8.38 -14.86 16.31
N SER A 106 7.75 -15.33 17.39
CA SER A 106 6.30 -15.22 17.58
C SER A 106 5.86 -13.86 18.11
N ILE A 107 6.79 -13.03 18.59
CA ILE A 107 6.48 -11.74 19.23
C ILE A 107 6.01 -10.71 18.19
N LEU A 108 5.02 -9.89 18.56
CA LEU A 108 4.61 -8.74 17.77
C LEU A 108 5.71 -7.67 17.80
N GLY A 109 6.12 -7.17 16.63
CA GLY A 109 7.17 -6.16 16.52
C GLY A 109 8.60 -6.69 16.34
N VAL A 110 8.79 -8.02 16.28
CA VAL A 110 10.09 -8.68 16.04
C VAL A 110 10.90 -8.11 14.87
N PRO A 111 10.31 -7.70 13.72
CA PRO A 111 11.09 -7.09 12.65
C PRO A 111 11.96 -5.91 13.12
N TYR A 112 11.55 -5.21 14.18
CA TYR A 112 12.23 -4.02 14.71
C TYR A 112 13.14 -4.31 15.90
N PHE A 113 13.23 -5.57 16.34
CA PHE A 113 14.12 -5.93 17.45
C PHE A 113 15.57 -5.94 16.96
N PRO A 114 16.51 -5.39 17.74
CA PRO A 114 17.91 -5.40 17.38
C PRO A 114 18.48 -6.82 17.40
N PRO A 115 19.54 -7.10 16.61
CA PRO A 115 20.16 -8.43 16.54
C PRO A 115 20.53 -9.01 17.91
N ASP A 116 21.00 -8.16 18.82
CA ASP A 116 21.46 -8.57 20.15
C ASP A 116 20.32 -9.08 21.04
N VAL A 117 19.15 -8.45 20.96
CA VAL A 117 17.94 -8.89 21.68
C VAL A 117 17.47 -10.24 21.13
N LYS A 118 17.51 -10.43 19.80
CA LYS A 118 17.12 -11.72 19.17
C LYS A 118 18.07 -12.85 19.55
N ARG A 119 19.37 -12.58 19.57
CA ARG A 119 20.42 -13.56 19.92
C ARG A 119 20.41 -13.92 21.40
N ASN A 120 20.19 -12.93 22.29
CA ASN A 120 20.25 -13.12 23.73
C ASN A 120 18.89 -13.43 24.37
N TRP A 121 17.85 -13.68 23.56
CA TRP A 121 16.50 -13.89 24.05
C TRP A 121 16.34 -15.00 25.11
N PRO A 122 16.94 -16.20 24.95
CA PRO A 122 16.82 -17.24 25.97
C PRO A 122 17.40 -16.82 27.32
N TRP A 123 18.46 -16.00 27.30
CA TRP A 123 19.05 -15.41 28.50
C TRP A 123 18.14 -14.37 29.14
N VAL A 124 17.52 -13.51 28.32
CA VAL A 124 16.60 -12.47 28.77
C VAL A 124 15.39 -13.07 29.51
N LEU A 125 14.81 -14.17 28.99
CA LEU A 125 13.69 -14.88 29.64
C LEU A 125 14.13 -15.59 30.93
N THR A 126 15.24 -16.32 30.90
CA THR A 126 15.74 -17.08 32.06
C THR A 126 16.06 -16.16 33.24
N TYR A 127 16.65 -15.00 32.96
CA TYR A 127 17.00 -14.02 34.00
C TYR A 127 15.75 -13.40 34.64
N THR A 128 14.77 -13.02 33.83
CA THR A 128 13.52 -12.39 34.30
C THR A 128 12.75 -13.33 35.25
N ASN A 129 12.65 -14.61 34.89
CA ASN A 129 11.98 -15.62 35.71
C ASN A 129 12.72 -15.96 37.01
N ARG A 130 14.06 -16.02 37.00
CA ARG A 130 14.83 -16.41 38.20
C ARG A 130 14.92 -15.31 39.25
N PHE A 131 15.01 -14.05 38.82
CA PHE A 131 15.29 -12.95 39.74
C PHE A 131 14.09 -12.04 39.99
N GLY A 132 12.97 -12.21 39.27
CA GLY A 132 11.75 -11.41 39.47
C GLY A 132 11.90 -9.93 39.13
N TYR A 133 13.03 -9.51 38.55
CA TYR A 133 13.25 -8.13 38.12
C TYR A 133 12.71 -7.90 36.71
N ARG A 134 11.91 -6.85 36.57
CA ARG A 134 11.42 -6.36 35.27
C ARG A 134 12.58 -5.76 34.49
N ARG A 135 13.04 -6.46 33.44
CA ARG A 135 14.05 -5.91 32.53
C ARG A 135 13.35 -5.02 31.50
N ILE A 136 13.84 -3.79 31.37
CA ILE A 136 13.42 -2.83 30.36
C ILE A 136 14.57 -2.72 29.36
N ILE A 137 14.27 -2.84 28.07
CA ILE A 137 15.22 -2.74 26.97
C ILE A 137 14.68 -1.68 26.03
N SER A 138 15.46 -0.63 25.79
CA SER A 138 15.11 0.48 24.90
C SER A 138 16.09 0.53 23.73
N TRP A 139 15.64 1.03 22.58
CA TRP A 139 16.52 1.34 21.47
C TRP A 139 15.92 2.41 20.57
N ASN A 140 16.81 3.18 19.95
CA ASN A 140 16.47 4.21 19.01
C ASN A 140 16.69 3.72 17.59
N ILE A 141 15.66 3.89 16.77
CA ILE A 141 15.65 3.55 15.37
C ILE A 141 15.95 4.85 14.60
N THR A 142 17.06 4.87 13.88
CA THR A 142 17.56 6.04 13.15
C THR A 142 17.47 5.82 11.64
N ILE A 143 17.44 6.92 10.90
CA ILE A 143 17.56 6.94 9.44
C ILE A 143 18.65 7.94 9.11
N LEU A 144 19.75 7.48 8.51
CA LEU A 144 20.85 8.35 8.09
C LEU A 144 21.24 9.34 9.22
N THR A 145 21.43 8.81 10.44
CA THR A 145 21.75 9.53 11.70
C THR A 145 20.62 10.26 12.43
N THR A 146 19.45 10.47 11.84
CA THR A 146 18.33 11.14 12.53
C THR A 146 17.40 10.12 13.19
N THR A 147 17.10 10.27 14.49
CA THR A 147 16.15 9.40 15.21
C THR A 147 14.75 9.50 14.61
N ALA A 148 14.20 8.37 14.16
CA ALA A 148 12.88 8.24 13.57
C ALA A 148 11.86 7.68 14.57
N SER A 149 12.24 6.68 15.38
CA SER A 149 11.32 6.11 16.38
C SER A 149 12.10 5.56 17.56
N THR A 150 11.49 5.56 18.73
CA THR A 150 11.99 4.90 19.93
C THR A 150 11.15 3.66 20.18
N SER A 151 11.82 2.54 20.48
CA SER A 151 11.19 1.26 20.77
C SER A 151 11.59 0.79 22.15
N VAL A 152 10.61 0.34 22.93
CA VAL A 152 10.81 -0.10 24.31
C VAL A 152 10.16 -1.45 24.51
N LEU A 153 10.87 -2.33 25.21
CA LEU A 153 10.47 -3.70 25.46
C LEU A 153 10.64 -3.99 26.95
N TRP A 154 9.61 -4.55 27.58
CA TRP A 154 9.76 -5.10 28.92
C TRP A 154 9.02 -6.43 29.05
N ILE A 155 9.48 -7.24 30.00
CA ILE A 155 8.96 -8.60 30.20
C ILE A 155 8.44 -8.71 31.62
N VAL A 156 7.26 -9.29 31.74
CA VAL A 156 6.58 -9.55 33.01
C VAL A 156 6.36 -11.07 33.14
N PRO A 157 6.75 -11.69 34.26
CA PRO A 157 6.45 -13.10 34.47
C PRO A 157 4.94 -13.30 34.64
N GLY A 158 4.38 -14.31 33.97
CA GLY A 158 2.95 -14.62 33.98
C GLY A 158 2.25 -14.30 32.67
N ASN A 159 0.98 -14.71 32.58
CA ASN A 159 0.10 -14.46 31.45
C ASN A 159 -0.89 -13.35 31.81
N ASP A 160 -0.58 -12.12 31.40
CA ASP A 160 -1.46 -10.96 31.60
C ASP A 160 -2.62 -10.92 30.59
N LEU A 161 -2.61 -11.79 29.58
CA LEU A 161 -3.63 -11.84 28.53
C LEU A 161 -4.79 -12.81 28.83
N GLY A 162 -4.63 -13.67 29.84
CA GLY A 162 -5.66 -14.59 30.28
C GLY A 162 -6.75 -13.91 31.11
N SER A 163 -8.02 -14.24 30.88
CA SER A 163 -9.14 -13.77 31.69
C SER A 163 -9.10 -14.29 33.14
N THR A 164 -8.44 -15.42 33.36
CA THR A 164 -8.02 -15.91 34.67
C THR A 164 -6.58 -15.45 34.89
N SER A 165 -6.39 -14.41 35.72
CA SER A 165 -5.10 -14.18 36.37
C SER A 165 -4.68 -15.51 36.99
N ALA A 166 -3.71 -16.20 36.39
CA ALA A 166 -3.41 -17.59 36.72
C ALA A 166 -2.68 -17.69 38.06
N SER A 167 -3.41 -17.45 39.14
CA SER A 167 -3.08 -17.91 40.48
C SER A 167 -3.45 -19.39 40.60
N SER A 168 -2.71 -20.28 39.91
CA SER A 168 -2.56 -21.70 40.30
C SER A 168 -1.85 -22.51 39.22
N SER A 169 -0.58 -22.82 39.48
CA SER A 169 0.02 -24.16 39.33
C SER A 169 -0.40 -25.03 38.13
N THR A 170 0.44 -25.13 37.10
CA THR A 170 1.24 -26.33 36.76
C THR A 170 1.92 -26.17 35.38
N ASN A 171 3.26 -26.16 35.38
CA ASN A 171 4.13 -26.61 34.29
C ASN A 171 4.27 -25.82 32.97
N SER A 172 3.84 -24.57 32.87
CA SER A 172 4.30 -23.69 31.79
C SER A 172 4.60 -22.29 32.32
N SER A 173 5.88 -21.99 32.56
CA SER A 173 6.33 -20.62 32.79
C SER A 173 6.03 -19.84 31.52
N ALA A 174 4.98 -19.03 31.53
CA ALA A 174 4.65 -18.13 30.44
C ALA A 174 5.03 -16.72 30.88
N SER A 175 5.66 -15.97 29.99
CA SER A 175 6.06 -14.59 30.21
C SER A 175 5.31 -13.70 29.23
N THR A 176 4.76 -12.58 29.73
CA THR A 176 4.13 -11.57 28.89
C THR A 176 5.16 -10.53 28.49
N VAL A 177 5.33 -10.36 27.18
CA VAL A 177 6.23 -9.39 26.56
C VAL A 177 5.41 -8.20 26.12
N TYR A 178 5.78 -7.02 26.63
CA TYR A 178 5.20 -5.75 26.21
C TYR A 178 6.21 -5.06 25.31
N TYR A 179 5.77 -4.67 24.12
CA TYR A 179 6.56 -3.93 23.16
C TYR A 179 5.83 -2.63 22.80
N VAL A 180 6.55 -1.53 22.86
CA VAL A 180 6.04 -0.20 22.56
C VAL A 180 6.83 0.38 21.41
N TYR A 181 6.11 0.91 20.42
CA TYR A 181 6.69 1.68 19.33
C TYR A 181 6.18 3.13 19.38
N ARG A 182 7.10 4.08 19.46
CA ARG A 182 6.80 5.51 19.50
C ARG A 182 7.50 6.22 18.33
N PRO A 183 6.76 6.76 17.34
CA PRO A 183 7.35 7.64 16.34
C PRO A 183 7.86 8.93 17.02
N VAL A 184 9.06 9.37 16.66
CA VAL A 184 9.62 10.62 17.21
C VAL A 184 8.87 11.79 16.61
N VAL A 185 8.28 12.63 17.47
CA VAL A 185 7.64 13.86 17.02
C VAL A 185 8.72 14.84 16.56
N LYS A 186 8.71 15.14 15.26
CA LYS A 186 9.62 16.12 14.65
C LYS A 186 9.24 17.55 15.05
N PRO A 187 10.22 18.49 15.04
CA PRO A 187 9.97 19.88 15.40
C PRO A 187 8.84 20.49 14.57
N LEU A 188 8.10 21.42 15.18
CA LEU A 188 6.93 22.07 14.57
C LEU A 188 7.23 22.62 13.16
N LEU A 189 8.41 23.23 12.96
CA LEU A 189 8.81 23.76 11.66
C LEU A 189 8.79 22.70 10.56
N TRP A 190 9.33 21.51 10.83
CA TRP A 190 9.33 20.39 9.87
C TRP A 190 7.90 19.94 9.56
N ARG A 191 7.04 19.87 10.57
CA ARG A 191 5.64 19.47 10.40
C ARG A 191 4.85 20.48 9.56
N LEU A 192 5.07 21.77 9.76
CA LEU A 192 4.48 22.84 8.95
C LEU A 192 4.99 22.82 7.51
N VAL A 193 6.29 22.60 7.30
CA VAL A 193 6.86 22.46 5.94
C VAL A 193 6.22 21.28 5.21
N LYS A 194 6.08 20.11 5.86
CA LYS A 194 5.37 18.95 5.28
C LYS A 194 3.90 19.27 4.97
N PHE A 195 3.22 19.97 5.87
CA PHE A 195 1.83 20.35 5.66
C PHE A 195 1.65 21.32 4.47
N LEU A 196 2.48 22.36 4.37
CA LEU A 196 2.48 23.29 3.25
C LEU A 196 2.86 22.60 1.94
N TYR A 197 3.80 21.66 1.98
CA TYR A 197 4.16 20.83 0.85
C TYR A 197 2.95 20.03 0.33
N ARG A 198 2.20 19.38 1.22
CA ARG A 198 0.98 18.63 0.88
C ARG A 198 -0.12 19.53 0.32
N ILE A 199 -0.31 20.75 0.87
CA ILE A 199 -1.21 21.76 0.27
C ILE A 199 -0.76 22.10 -1.15
N GLY A 200 0.55 22.31 -1.37
CA GLY A 200 1.11 22.56 -2.68
C GLY A 200 0.81 21.43 -3.67
N LEU A 201 0.92 20.17 -3.25
CA LEU A 201 0.54 19.01 -4.07
C LEU A 201 -0.96 19.02 -4.42
N CYS A 202 -1.84 19.33 -3.46
CA CYS A 202 -3.28 19.43 -3.72
C CYS A 202 -3.59 20.51 -4.76
N VAL A 203 -2.99 21.71 -4.62
CA VAL A 203 -3.15 22.79 -5.61
C VAL A 203 -2.61 22.36 -6.97
N TRP A 204 -1.46 21.69 -7.02
CA TRP A 204 -0.89 21.21 -8.27
C TRP A 204 -1.79 20.18 -8.96
N ILE A 205 -2.34 19.21 -8.22
CA ILE A 205 -3.31 18.22 -8.73
C ILE A 205 -4.56 18.93 -9.27
N PHE A 206 -5.09 19.90 -8.52
CA PHE A 206 -6.26 20.67 -8.93
C PHE A 206 -6.01 21.41 -10.25
N MET A 207 -4.89 22.12 -10.35
CA MET A 207 -4.50 22.85 -11.56
C MET A 207 -4.35 21.90 -12.75
N LEU A 208 -3.63 20.79 -12.56
CA LEU A 208 -3.38 19.80 -13.61
C LEU A 208 -4.68 19.17 -14.12
N CYS A 209 -5.58 18.76 -13.24
CA CYS A 209 -6.88 18.20 -13.63
C CYS A 209 -7.76 19.25 -14.35
N THR A 210 -7.73 20.49 -13.88
CA THR A 210 -8.55 21.56 -14.48
C THR A 210 -8.06 21.86 -15.89
N THR A 211 -6.77 22.15 -16.06
CA THR A 211 -6.22 22.58 -17.35
C THR A 211 -6.12 21.46 -18.37
N HIS A 212 -5.70 20.25 -17.97
CA HIS A 212 -5.43 19.15 -18.91
C HIS A 212 -6.56 18.12 -19.04
N TYR A 213 -7.58 18.14 -18.18
CA TYR A 213 -8.71 17.22 -18.29
C TYR A 213 -10.03 17.97 -18.49
N TYR A 214 -10.46 18.76 -17.51
CA TYR A 214 -11.79 19.36 -17.53
C TYR A 214 -11.96 20.43 -18.62
N CYS A 215 -10.94 21.24 -18.89
CA CYS A 215 -10.97 22.18 -20.01
C CYS A 215 -11.18 21.48 -21.36
N HIS A 216 -10.53 20.33 -21.58
CA HIS A 216 -10.68 19.55 -22.81
C HIS A 216 -12.06 18.89 -22.92
N VAL A 217 -12.60 18.37 -21.81
CA VAL A 217 -13.97 17.83 -21.76
C VAL A 217 -15.00 18.93 -22.07
N TYR A 218 -14.79 20.14 -21.55
CA TYR A 218 -15.65 21.28 -21.82
C TYR A 218 -15.55 21.76 -23.27
N HIS A 219 -14.33 21.78 -23.83
CA HIS A 219 -14.12 22.09 -25.25
C HIS A 219 -14.82 21.09 -26.17
N LEU A 220 -14.75 19.79 -25.84
CA LEU A 220 -15.48 18.74 -26.54
C LEU A 220 -17.01 18.96 -26.48
N TYR A 221 -17.54 19.30 -25.30
CA TYR A 221 -18.96 19.63 -25.15
C TYR A 221 -19.39 20.79 -26.05
N ASN A 222 -18.60 21.87 -26.08
CA ASN A 222 -18.90 23.03 -26.93
C ASN A 222 -18.83 22.68 -28.43
N ASN A 223 -17.85 21.88 -28.84
CA ASN A 223 -17.71 21.45 -30.23
C ASN A 223 -18.86 20.52 -30.67
N LEU A 224 -19.31 19.62 -29.80
CA LEU A 224 -20.45 18.75 -30.07
C LEU A 224 -21.77 19.51 -30.19
N LYS A 225 -21.85 20.66 -29.52
CA LYS A 225 -23.02 21.55 -29.61
C LYS A 225 -23.04 22.35 -30.92
N THR A 226 -21.88 22.68 -31.48
CA THR A 226 -21.76 23.48 -32.70
C THR A 226 -21.64 22.63 -33.96
N ILE A 227 -21.04 21.45 -33.89
CA ILE A 227 -20.71 20.59 -35.03
C ILE A 227 -21.28 19.18 -34.78
N PRO A 228 -22.29 18.73 -35.56
CA PRO A 228 -22.77 17.35 -35.48
C PRO A 228 -21.73 16.38 -36.04
N LEU A 229 -21.42 15.29 -35.30
CA LEU A 229 -20.41 14.30 -35.73
C LEU A 229 -20.79 13.54 -37.00
N HIS A 230 -22.10 13.36 -37.24
CA HIS A 230 -22.61 12.56 -38.34
C HIS A 230 -23.46 13.44 -39.27
N VAL A 231 -22.82 14.06 -40.24
CA VAL A 231 -23.49 14.84 -41.31
C VAL A 231 -24.39 13.94 -42.17
N THR A 232 -24.07 12.64 -42.24
CA THR A 232 -24.69 11.67 -43.15
C THR A 232 -25.87 10.89 -42.56
N SER A 233 -26.11 10.96 -41.25
CA SER A 233 -27.15 10.16 -40.59
C SER A 233 -28.16 11.06 -39.85
N PRO A 234 -29.33 11.37 -40.45
CA PRO A 234 -30.34 12.23 -39.85
C PRO A 234 -31.05 11.63 -38.62
N ALA A 235 -30.66 10.43 -38.17
CA ALA A 235 -31.32 9.69 -37.10
C ALA A 235 -30.73 9.92 -35.70
N ILE A 236 -29.56 10.57 -35.58
CA ILE A 236 -28.90 10.76 -34.28
C ILE A 236 -29.41 12.06 -33.64
N THR A 237 -30.31 11.94 -32.68
CA THR A 237 -30.95 13.11 -32.02
C THR A 237 -30.27 13.53 -30.72
N ARG A 238 -29.42 12.67 -30.12
CA ARG A 238 -28.84 12.91 -28.80
C ARG A 238 -27.41 12.39 -28.69
N TYR A 239 -26.53 13.22 -28.13
CA TYR A 239 -25.17 12.86 -27.74
C TYR A 239 -25.08 12.78 -26.21
N GLU A 240 -24.52 11.68 -25.71
CA GLU A 240 -24.27 11.49 -24.28
C GLU A 240 -22.77 11.40 -24.03
N ILE A 241 -22.24 12.36 -23.26
CA ILE A 241 -20.82 12.41 -22.91
C ILE A 241 -20.61 11.64 -21.60
N LEU A 242 -19.79 10.60 -21.69
CA LEU A 242 -19.27 9.83 -20.57
C LEU A 242 -17.95 10.47 -20.13
N VAL A 243 -17.95 11.09 -18.96
CA VAL A 243 -16.75 11.63 -18.32
C VAL A 243 -16.06 10.51 -17.55
N GLY A 244 -14.79 10.29 -17.87
CA GLY A 244 -13.93 9.34 -17.17
C GLY A 244 -13.29 9.93 -15.90
N GLU A 245 -12.24 9.27 -15.43
CA GLU A 245 -11.47 9.70 -14.26
C GLU A 245 -10.20 10.46 -14.68
N PRO A 246 -9.86 11.60 -14.05
CA PRO A 246 -8.66 12.39 -14.40
C PRO A 246 -7.34 11.75 -13.93
N THR A 247 -7.39 10.64 -13.19
CA THR A 247 -6.22 10.02 -12.56
C THR A 247 -5.12 9.68 -13.56
N CYS A 248 -5.44 9.21 -14.76
CA CYS A 248 -4.41 8.93 -15.78
C CYS A 248 -3.59 10.18 -16.16
N VAL A 249 -4.22 11.36 -16.20
CA VAL A 249 -3.52 12.63 -16.49
C VAL A 249 -2.55 12.97 -15.36
N VAL A 250 -2.98 12.79 -14.11
CA VAL A 250 -2.15 13.01 -12.92
C VAL A 250 -0.98 12.03 -12.86
N LEU A 251 -1.26 10.75 -13.10
CA LEU A 251 -0.27 9.67 -13.13
C LEU A 251 0.73 9.80 -14.27
N SER A 252 0.41 10.53 -15.35
CA SER A 252 1.32 10.73 -16.46
C SER A 252 2.44 11.73 -16.16
N ASN A 253 2.30 12.56 -15.11
CA ASN A 253 3.29 13.56 -14.74
C ASN A 253 4.39 12.94 -13.84
N PRO A 254 5.65 12.80 -14.33
CA PRO A 254 6.73 12.15 -13.58
C PRO A 254 7.13 12.94 -12.32
N TRP A 255 7.07 14.27 -12.38
CA TRP A 255 7.49 15.14 -11.28
C TRP A 255 6.53 15.07 -10.12
N LEU A 256 5.23 14.99 -10.41
CA LEU A 256 4.21 14.83 -9.39
C LEU A 256 4.32 13.46 -8.70
N CYS A 257 4.52 12.38 -9.47
CA CYS A 257 4.75 11.05 -8.91
C CYS A 257 6.00 11.02 -8.01
N LEU A 258 7.11 11.62 -8.46
CA LEU A 258 8.33 11.74 -7.65
C LEU A 258 8.10 12.58 -6.38
N ALA A 259 7.30 13.63 -6.46
CA ALA A 259 6.95 14.46 -5.30
C ALA A 259 6.23 13.64 -4.22
N PHE A 260 5.32 12.73 -4.61
CA PHE A 260 4.71 11.79 -3.68
C PHE A 260 5.72 10.80 -3.07
N VAL A 261 6.70 10.33 -3.84
CA VAL A 261 7.78 9.48 -3.30
C VAL A 261 8.61 10.23 -2.26
N VAL A 262 8.90 11.52 -2.49
CA VAL A 262 9.58 12.38 -1.52
C VAL A 262 8.75 12.56 -0.25
N ASP A 263 7.42 12.74 -0.34
CA ASP A 263 6.53 12.81 0.84
C ASP A 263 6.59 11.52 1.68
N ILE A 264 6.65 10.35 1.03
CA ILE A 264 6.78 9.05 1.69
C ILE A 264 8.12 8.97 2.43
N CYS A 265 9.22 9.35 1.77
CA CYS A 265 10.56 9.39 2.38
C CYS A 265 10.64 10.38 3.55
N ALA A 266 9.91 11.50 3.50
CA ALA A 266 9.84 12.49 4.59
C ALA A 266 8.97 12.05 5.78
N SER A 267 8.29 10.90 5.65
CA SER A 267 7.29 10.40 6.61
C SER A 267 7.56 8.94 7.02
N THR A 268 8.84 8.57 7.04
CA THR A 268 9.35 7.22 7.31
C THR A 268 8.99 6.69 8.70
N GLU A 269 8.95 7.54 9.71
CA GLU A 269 8.57 7.22 11.11
C GLU A 269 7.22 6.49 11.15
N TYR A 270 6.27 7.03 10.40
CA TYR A 270 4.90 6.53 10.30
C TYR A 270 4.76 5.38 9.29
N VAL A 271 5.70 5.23 8.35
CA VAL A 271 5.80 4.01 7.52
C VAL A 271 6.16 2.81 8.39
N GLY A 272 7.13 2.97 9.30
CA GLY A 272 7.46 1.95 10.30
C GLY A 272 6.27 1.59 11.17
N GLN A 273 5.56 2.61 11.67
CA GLN A 273 4.32 2.44 12.43
C GLN A 273 3.23 1.67 11.66
N ALA A 274 3.02 2.00 10.39
CA ALA A 274 2.02 1.33 9.56
C ALA A 274 2.38 -0.13 9.28
N CYS A 275 3.66 -0.44 9.05
CA CYS A 275 4.14 -1.82 8.93
C CYS A 275 3.87 -2.63 10.21
N LEU A 276 4.05 -2.03 11.39
CA LEU A 276 3.71 -2.64 12.67
C LEU A 276 2.22 -2.95 12.78
N ARG A 277 1.35 -1.97 12.46
CA ARG A 277 -0.11 -2.14 12.50
C ARG A 277 -0.60 -3.25 11.58
N VAL A 278 -0.01 -3.38 10.39
CA VAL A 278 -0.37 -4.46 9.46
C VAL A 278 0.07 -5.84 9.96
N CYS A 279 1.14 -5.92 10.75
CA CYS A 279 1.57 -7.18 11.39
C CYS A 279 0.62 -7.71 12.47
N GLN A 280 -0.46 -6.97 12.78
CA GLN A 280 -1.46 -7.33 13.78
C GLN A 280 -2.77 -7.68 13.11
N THR A 281 -3.13 -8.95 13.17
CA THR A 281 -4.33 -9.48 12.50
C THR A 281 -5.54 -9.55 13.42
N GLU A 282 -5.40 -9.19 14.69
CA GLU A 282 -6.50 -9.27 15.66
C GLU A 282 -7.42 -8.05 15.61
N ASN A 283 -6.84 -6.85 15.45
CA ASN A 283 -7.62 -5.62 15.34
C ASN A 283 -7.72 -5.15 13.89
N TRP A 284 -8.84 -5.52 13.25
CA TRP A 284 -9.12 -5.21 11.84
C TRP A 284 -9.11 -3.72 11.51
N LEU A 285 -9.42 -2.84 12.47
CA LEU A 285 -9.41 -1.39 12.24
C LEU A 285 -7.98 -0.88 12.03
N TYR A 286 -7.06 -1.22 12.93
CA TYR A 286 -5.67 -0.78 12.80
C TYR A 286 -4.94 -1.50 11.67
N PHE A 287 -5.27 -2.77 11.43
CA PHE A 287 -4.83 -3.48 10.24
C PHE A 287 -5.25 -2.73 8.96
N GLY A 288 -6.52 -2.35 8.86
CA GLY A 288 -7.06 -1.58 7.74
C GLY A 288 -6.40 -0.22 7.58
N LEU A 289 -6.18 0.52 8.68
CA LEU A 289 -5.46 1.80 8.69
C LEU A 289 -4.01 1.66 8.21
N GLY A 290 -3.31 0.63 8.68
CA GLY A 290 -1.95 0.31 8.23
C GLY A 290 -1.90 -0.02 6.74
N LEU A 291 -2.84 -0.83 6.25
CA LEU A 291 -2.95 -1.18 4.83
C LEU A 291 -3.26 0.06 3.97
N LEU A 292 -4.18 0.91 4.43
CA LEU A 292 -4.54 2.17 3.77
C LEU A 292 -3.35 3.13 3.66
N TYR A 293 -2.55 3.21 4.73
CA TYR A 293 -1.37 4.05 4.81
C TYR A 293 -0.24 3.55 3.90
N LEU A 294 0.02 2.24 3.92
CA LEU A 294 1.03 1.60 3.06
C LEU A 294 0.61 1.59 1.60
N GLY A 295 -0.68 1.66 1.27
CA GLY A 295 -1.14 1.83 -0.11
C GLY A 295 -0.57 3.06 -0.83
N ARG A 296 -0.03 4.05 -0.11
CA ARG A 296 0.69 5.19 -0.70
C ARG A 296 1.98 4.78 -1.41
N THR A 297 2.57 3.62 -1.11
CA THR A 297 3.76 3.13 -1.81
C THR A 297 3.52 2.86 -3.30
N VAL A 298 2.25 2.84 -3.75
CA VAL A 298 1.90 2.81 -5.18
C VAL A 298 2.58 3.92 -5.99
N TRP A 299 2.84 5.07 -5.37
CA TRP A 299 3.52 6.18 -6.05
C TRP A 299 4.96 5.84 -6.47
N CYS A 300 5.62 4.90 -5.79
CA CYS A 300 6.91 4.35 -6.21
C CYS A 300 6.77 3.56 -7.53
N ALA A 301 5.71 2.77 -7.65
CA ALA A 301 5.39 2.00 -8.85
C ALA A 301 5.03 2.93 -10.02
N TYR A 302 4.21 3.97 -9.78
CA TYR A 302 3.85 4.98 -10.78
C TYR A 302 5.05 5.84 -11.22
N SER A 303 5.90 6.25 -10.30
CA SER A 303 7.16 6.95 -10.62
C SER A 303 8.04 6.10 -11.52
N THR A 304 8.15 4.81 -11.22
CA THR A 304 8.92 3.88 -12.06
C THR A 304 8.33 3.77 -13.47
N LEU A 305 7.00 3.64 -13.60
CA LEU A 305 6.35 3.58 -14.91
C LEU A 305 6.52 4.86 -15.74
N THR A 306 6.38 6.03 -15.12
CA THR A 306 6.54 7.32 -15.81
C THR A 306 7.98 7.54 -16.27
N ILE A 307 8.96 7.27 -15.40
CA ILE A 307 10.38 7.35 -15.75
C ILE A 307 10.72 6.33 -16.86
N LEU A 308 10.24 5.09 -16.72
CA LEU A 308 10.45 4.06 -17.75
C LEU A 308 9.87 4.50 -19.10
N ASN A 309 8.67 5.10 -19.13
CA ASN A 309 8.08 5.61 -20.36
C ASN A 309 8.96 6.69 -21.02
N ILE A 310 9.52 7.62 -20.22
CA ILE A 310 10.45 8.65 -20.73
C ILE A 310 11.71 8.00 -21.31
N VAL A 311 12.29 7.02 -20.61
CA VAL A 311 13.49 6.28 -21.06
C VAL A 311 13.19 5.52 -22.36
N LEU A 312 12.06 4.81 -22.45
CA LEU A 312 11.67 4.06 -23.64
C LEU A 312 11.43 4.96 -24.86
N LYS A 313 10.82 6.13 -24.65
CA LYS A 313 10.65 7.14 -25.72
C LYS A 313 11.99 7.67 -26.20
N ARG A 314 12.91 8.01 -25.29
CA ARG A 314 14.28 8.43 -25.64
C ARG A 314 15.06 7.34 -26.38
N CYS A 315 14.88 6.09 -25.99
CA CYS A 315 15.53 4.94 -26.62
C CYS A 315 14.80 4.40 -27.86
N HIS A 316 13.67 4.98 -28.28
CA HIS A 316 12.84 4.52 -29.40
C HIS A 316 12.39 3.05 -29.29
N ARG A 317 12.11 2.57 -28.07
CA ARG A 317 11.72 1.17 -27.78
C ARG A 317 10.34 1.06 -27.12
N THR A 318 9.41 1.92 -27.50
CA THR A 318 8.04 1.95 -26.93
C THR A 318 7.26 0.66 -27.17
N THR A 319 7.60 -0.10 -28.21
CA THR A 319 6.96 -1.38 -28.58
C THR A 319 7.37 -2.57 -27.71
N TRP A 320 8.38 -2.42 -26.86
CA TRP A 320 8.90 -3.53 -26.05
C TRP A 320 8.03 -3.86 -24.85
N PHE A 321 7.19 -2.94 -24.40
CA PHE A 321 6.40 -3.10 -23.19
C PHE A 321 4.92 -2.88 -23.47
N ALA A 322 4.08 -3.79 -22.96
CA ALA A 322 2.64 -3.62 -22.97
C ALA A 322 2.22 -2.53 -21.95
N PRO A 323 1.16 -1.76 -22.24
CA PRO A 323 0.65 -0.76 -21.30
C PRO A 323 0.16 -1.43 -20.01
N ALA A 324 0.61 -0.91 -18.87
CA ALA A 324 0.20 -1.40 -17.55
C ALA A 324 -1.12 -0.75 -17.12
N ASN A 325 -2.06 -1.53 -16.60
CA ASN A 325 -3.28 -1.01 -16.01
C ASN A 325 -2.98 -0.42 -14.62
N THR A 326 -3.18 0.88 -14.46
CA THR A 326 -2.89 1.64 -13.24
C THR A 326 -3.75 1.23 -12.05
N THR A 327 -4.97 0.75 -12.28
CA THR A 327 -5.88 0.26 -11.23
C THR A 327 -5.43 -1.07 -10.66
N VAL A 328 -5.03 -2.02 -11.53
CA VAL A 328 -4.46 -3.30 -11.11
C VAL A 328 -3.18 -3.07 -10.32
N LEU A 329 -2.38 -2.09 -10.75
CA LEU A 329 -1.16 -1.70 -10.02
C LEU A 329 -1.47 -1.11 -8.64
N ALA A 330 -2.52 -0.30 -8.49
CA ALA A 330 -2.94 0.25 -7.21
C ALA A 330 -3.38 -0.85 -6.23
N VAL A 331 -4.17 -1.80 -6.71
CA VAL A 331 -4.61 -2.95 -5.92
C VAL A 331 -3.41 -3.80 -5.53
N ALA A 332 -2.54 -4.12 -6.50
CA ALA A 332 -1.32 -4.89 -6.25
C ALA A 332 -0.39 -4.20 -5.26
N ALA A 333 -0.20 -2.87 -5.35
CA ALA A 333 0.62 -2.10 -4.42
C ALA A 333 0.02 -2.06 -3.01
N THR A 334 -1.31 -2.00 -2.88
CA THR A 334 -1.97 -2.05 -1.57
C THR A 334 -1.75 -3.42 -0.90
N TRP A 335 -1.93 -4.50 -1.64
CA TRP A 335 -1.69 -5.86 -1.15
C TRP A 335 -0.21 -6.15 -0.91
N ALA A 336 0.69 -5.69 -1.78
CA ALA A 336 2.13 -5.84 -1.60
C ALA A 336 2.64 -4.98 -0.44
N GLY A 337 2.13 -3.76 -0.31
CA GLY A 337 2.46 -2.79 0.72
C GLY A 337 2.29 -3.35 2.12
N GLY A 338 1.11 -3.94 2.39
CA GLY A 338 0.78 -4.51 3.70
C GLY A 338 0.74 -6.04 3.76
N GLY A 339 0.03 -6.69 2.84
CA GLY A 339 -0.19 -8.14 2.87
C GLY A 339 1.09 -8.98 2.71
N ILE A 340 2.06 -8.52 1.92
CA ILE A 340 3.36 -9.22 1.85
C ILE A 340 4.13 -9.08 3.16
N VAL A 341 4.04 -7.93 3.85
CA VAL A 341 4.71 -7.71 5.14
C VAL A 341 4.19 -8.69 6.21
N THR A 342 2.88 -8.99 6.22
CA THR A 342 2.32 -10.00 7.14
C THR A 342 2.81 -11.41 6.83
N ILE A 343 2.94 -11.76 5.55
CA ILE A 343 3.48 -13.05 5.12
C ILE A 343 4.96 -13.15 5.48
N GLN A 344 5.73 -12.07 5.25
CA GLN A 344 7.15 -12.00 5.59
C GLN A 344 7.41 -12.19 7.08
N LYS A 345 6.52 -11.68 7.94
CA LYS A 345 6.57 -11.91 9.40
C LYS A 345 6.55 -13.41 9.77
N GLN A 346 5.86 -14.25 9.00
CA GLN A 346 5.74 -15.68 9.32
C GLN A 346 7.02 -16.48 9.03
N TRP A 347 8.01 -15.89 8.36
CA TRP A 347 9.21 -16.59 7.88
C TRP A 347 10.45 -16.12 8.66
N PRO A 348 10.95 -16.89 9.64
CA PRO A 348 12.09 -16.47 10.48
C PRO A 348 13.34 -16.11 9.69
N LYS A 349 13.63 -16.85 8.61
CA LYS A 349 14.78 -16.56 7.73
C LYS A 349 14.69 -15.19 7.06
N VAL A 350 13.47 -14.75 6.73
CA VAL A 350 13.23 -13.42 6.15
C VAL A 350 13.41 -12.35 7.23
N LEU A 351 12.97 -12.61 8.46
CA LEU A 351 13.22 -11.75 9.61
C LEU A 351 14.71 -11.62 9.93
N ASP A 352 15.48 -12.70 9.84
CA ASP A 352 16.94 -12.68 10.02
C ASP A 352 17.62 -11.88 8.91
N LEU A 353 17.17 -12.02 7.67
CA LEU A 353 17.64 -11.19 6.57
C LEU A 353 17.38 -9.71 6.85
N TYR A 354 16.15 -9.33 7.24
CA TYR A 354 15.86 -7.95 7.66
C TYR A 354 16.72 -7.50 8.82
N THR A 355 16.97 -8.38 9.77
CA THR A 355 17.81 -8.09 10.93
C THR A 355 19.25 -7.77 10.53
N SER A 356 19.80 -8.53 9.57
CA SER A 356 21.14 -8.32 9.03
C SER A 356 21.28 -7.05 8.19
N LEU A 357 20.17 -6.53 7.67
CA LEU A 357 20.13 -5.30 6.89
C LEU A 357 20.09 -4.05 7.77
N PHE A 358 19.78 -4.20 9.07
CA PHE A 358 20.02 -3.12 10.03
C PHE A 358 21.52 -3.01 10.29
N VAL A 359 22.05 -1.79 10.19
CA VAL A 359 23.43 -1.51 10.52
C VAL A 359 23.45 -1.01 11.97
N PRO A 360 23.91 -1.83 12.94
CA PRO A 360 24.16 -1.34 14.29
C PRO A 360 25.41 -0.45 14.28
N TYR A 361 25.32 0.73 14.87
CA TYR A 361 26.44 1.64 15.07
C TYR A 361 26.19 2.32 16.41
N ASP A 362 27.07 2.13 17.40
CA ASP A 362 26.84 2.17 18.86
C ASP A 362 26.07 0.97 19.42
N VAL A 363 26.78 -0.16 19.52
CA VAL A 363 26.44 -1.24 20.45
C VAL A 363 27.37 -1.07 21.64
N ASP A 364 26.88 -0.48 22.73
CA ASP A 364 27.61 -0.52 23.99
C ASP A 364 27.86 -1.98 24.38
N THR A 365 29.12 -2.30 24.65
CA THR A 365 29.60 -3.68 24.80
C THR A 365 29.07 -4.40 26.05
N ASP A 366 28.44 -3.67 26.97
CA ASP A 366 27.97 -4.21 28.24
C ASP A 366 26.44 -4.34 28.29
N VAL A 367 25.95 -5.50 27.82
CA VAL A 367 24.55 -5.98 27.96
C VAL A 367 24.07 -6.05 29.45
N SER A 368 24.98 -5.78 30.39
CA SER A 368 24.80 -5.88 31.84
C SER A 368 24.21 -4.63 32.50
N GLU A 369 24.26 -3.45 31.88
CA GLU A 369 23.63 -2.26 32.46
C GLU A 369 22.13 -2.24 32.17
N LEU A 370 21.36 -1.79 33.17
CA LEU A 370 19.90 -1.87 33.23
C LEU A 370 19.17 -1.00 32.18
N HIS A 371 19.93 -0.27 31.35
CA HIS A 371 19.43 0.67 30.36
C HIS A 371 20.24 0.55 29.06
N HIS A 372 19.81 -0.37 28.19
CA HIS A 372 20.30 -0.42 26.81
C HIS A 372 19.67 0.75 26.05
N ILE A 373 20.47 1.60 25.40
CA ILE A 373 20.00 2.46 24.32
C ILE A 373 20.80 2.05 23.09
N GLY A 374 20.39 0.97 22.44
CA GLY A 374 20.98 0.59 21.15
C GLY A 374 20.55 1.58 20.06
N HIS A 375 21.41 1.84 19.09
CA HIS A 375 21.06 2.60 17.90
C HIS A 375 21.02 1.69 16.66
N MET A 376 19.94 1.76 15.89
CA MET A 376 19.70 0.89 14.74
C MET A 376 19.31 1.71 13.50
N ASP A 377 20.15 1.72 12.46
CA ASP A 377 19.86 2.42 11.21
C ASP A 377 19.00 1.56 10.26
N ILE A 378 17.91 2.13 9.76
CA ILE A 378 16.93 1.46 8.89
C ILE A 378 16.98 1.93 7.43
N ALA A 379 17.90 2.84 7.08
CA ALA A 379 17.95 3.45 5.75
C ALA A 379 18.05 2.41 4.63
N LEU A 380 18.84 1.35 4.83
CA LEU A 380 19.00 0.28 3.85
C LEU A 380 17.71 -0.52 3.66
N ILE A 381 17.01 -0.86 4.74
CA ILE A 381 15.73 -1.59 4.69
C ILE A 381 14.65 -0.73 4.02
N MET A 382 14.62 0.56 4.31
CA MET A 382 13.73 1.50 3.62
C MET A 382 14.03 1.54 2.13
N ALA A 383 15.30 1.59 1.73
CA ALA A 383 15.70 1.56 0.33
C ALA A 383 15.29 0.24 -0.36
N VAL A 384 15.47 -0.90 0.31
CA VAL A 384 15.03 -2.22 -0.19
C VAL A 384 13.50 -2.26 -0.32
N TYR A 385 12.77 -1.76 0.68
CA TYR A 385 11.30 -1.73 0.65
C TYR A 385 10.77 -0.84 -0.48
N LEU A 386 11.30 0.37 -0.63
CA LEU A 386 10.93 1.27 -1.74
C LEU A 386 11.34 0.67 -3.09
N GLY A 387 12.50 0.02 -3.17
CA GLY A 387 12.97 -0.69 -4.36
C GLY A 387 12.04 -1.84 -4.77
N MET A 388 11.53 -2.62 -3.81
CA MET A 388 10.51 -3.64 -4.05
C MET A 388 9.20 -3.04 -4.57
N MET A 389 8.80 -1.87 -4.08
CA MET A 389 7.61 -1.17 -4.57
C MET A 389 7.82 -0.59 -5.99
N CYS A 390 9.03 -0.13 -6.30
CA CYS A 390 9.42 0.27 -7.65
C CYS A 390 9.44 -0.91 -8.63
N SER A 391 9.77 -2.13 -8.17
CA SER A 391 9.80 -3.31 -9.05
C SER A 391 8.42 -3.95 -9.29
N LEU A 392 7.41 -3.54 -8.52
CA LEU A 392 6.03 -4.04 -8.58
C LEU A 392 5.39 -4.03 -9.99
N PRO A 393 5.53 -2.98 -10.84
CA PRO A 393 4.97 -3.01 -12.19
C PRO A 393 5.51 -4.15 -13.04
N PHE A 394 6.80 -4.46 -12.90
CA PHE A 394 7.43 -5.56 -13.63
C PHE A 394 6.95 -6.92 -13.11
N ALA A 395 6.77 -7.05 -11.80
CA ALA A 395 6.21 -8.26 -11.19
C ALA A 395 4.77 -8.52 -11.68
N VAL A 396 3.91 -7.49 -11.68
CA VAL A 396 2.54 -7.58 -12.19
C VAL A 396 2.52 -7.95 -13.67
N ALA A 397 3.38 -7.33 -14.49
CA ALA A 397 3.51 -7.66 -15.91
C ALA A 397 3.96 -9.13 -16.11
N ALA A 398 4.97 -9.60 -15.39
CA ALA A 398 5.45 -10.97 -15.45
C ALA A 398 4.38 -11.99 -15.03
N CYS A 399 3.67 -11.74 -13.93
CA CYS A 399 2.56 -12.57 -13.47
C CYS A 399 1.44 -12.66 -14.50
N SER A 400 1.07 -11.53 -15.13
CA SER A 400 0.04 -11.52 -16.18
C SER A 400 0.48 -12.31 -17.42
N GLY A 401 1.76 -12.24 -17.80
CA GLY A 401 2.33 -13.01 -18.90
C GLY A 401 2.31 -14.52 -18.63
N LEU A 402 2.71 -14.92 -17.41
CA LEU A 402 2.64 -16.32 -16.96
C LEU A 402 1.20 -16.82 -16.92
N TRP A 403 0.27 -16.03 -16.37
CA TRP A 403 -1.14 -16.39 -16.32
C TRP A 403 -1.71 -16.63 -17.72
N ASN A 404 -1.43 -15.73 -18.66
CA ASN A 404 -1.85 -15.88 -20.05
C ASN A 404 -1.21 -17.10 -20.73
N ALA A 405 0.05 -17.43 -20.42
CA ALA A 405 0.72 -18.63 -20.94
C ALA A 405 0.09 -19.91 -20.38
N VAL A 406 -0.20 -19.94 -19.07
CA VAL A 406 -0.90 -21.05 -18.41
C VAL A 406 -2.29 -21.22 -19.00
N GLN A 407 -3.09 -20.14 -19.10
CA GLN A 407 -4.44 -20.19 -19.65
C GLN A 407 -4.44 -20.69 -21.11
N ARG A 408 -3.49 -20.24 -21.94
CA ARG A 408 -3.32 -20.76 -23.31
C ARG A 408 -2.98 -22.25 -23.33
N SER A 409 -2.18 -22.73 -22.36
CA SER A 409 -1.85 -24.15 -22.20
C SER A 409 -3.08 -24.97 -21.76
N THR A 410 -3.90 -24.45 -20.83
CA THR A 410 -5.12 -25.12 -20.36
C THR A 410 -6.21 -25.16 -21.43
N THR A 411 -6.35 -24.11 -22.25
CA THR A 411 -7.26 -24.12 -23.42
C THR A 411 -6.78 -25.03 -24.56
N LYS A 412 -5.52 -25.47 -24.51
CA LYS A 412 -4.95 -26.48 -25.43
C LYS A 412 -4.98 -27.91 -24.86
N MET A 413 -5.70 -28.16 -23.76
CA MET A 413 -6.05 -29.54 -23.40
C MET A 413 -7.02 -30.10 -24.45
N PRO A 414 -6.70 -31.24 -25.08
CA PRO A 414 -7.51 -31.77 -26.15
C PRO A 414 -8.85 -32.22 -25.58
N THR A 415 -9.93 -31.77 -26.21
CA THR A 415 -11.21 -32.47 -26.20
C THR A 415 -10.98 -33.89 -26.70
N LEU A 416 -10.66 -34.80 -25.77
CA LEU A 416 -10.64 -36.22 -26.01
C LEU A 416 -12.10 -36.69 -26.09
N THR A 417 -12.56 -36.90 -27.32
CA THR A 417 -13.53 -37.94 -27.71
C THR A 417 -14.86 -38.00 -26.96
N ARG A 418 -15.80 -37.07 -27.27
CA ARG A 418 -17.23 -37.46 -27.29
C ARG A 418 -17.52 -38.11 -28.64
N LYS A 419 -17.45 -39.44 -28.65
CA LYS A 419 -17.93 -40.32 -29.73
C LYS A 419 -19.32 -39.88 -30.19
N THR A 420 -19.43 -39.67 -31.50
CA THR A 420 -20.58 -39.93 -32.38
C THR A 420 -21.98 -39.82 -31.76
N SER A 421 -22.75 -38.80 -32.16
CA SER A 421 -24.22 -38.88 -32.16
C SER A 421 -24.81 -38.14 -33.36
N PHE A 422 -25.18 -38.93 -34.37
CA PHE A 422 -26.38 -38.91 -35.22
C PHE A 422 -26.97 -37.63 -35.84
N VAL A 423 -26.57 -36.41 -35.45
CA VAL A 423 -27.22 -35.17 -35.93
C VAL A 423 -26.68 -34.71 -37.30
N SER A 424 -25.42 -35.02 -37.62
CA SER A 424 -24.81 -34.67 -38.90
C SER A 424 -25.29 -35.53 -40.09
N ILE A 425 -25.93 -36.67 -39.82
CA ILE A 425 -26.59 -37.49 -40.85
C ILE A 425 -28.03 -37.01 -41.11
N LEU A 426 -28.71 -36.44 -40.11
CA LEU A 426 -30.10 -35.97 -40.25
C LEU A 426 -30.21 -34.59 -40.94
N ILE A 427 -29.17 -33.75 -40.84
CA ILE A 427 -29.15 -32.41 -41.47
C ILE A 427 -28.84 -32.49 -42.98
N ALA A 428 -28.17 -33.55 -43.44
CA ALA A 428 -27.94 -33.77 -44.87
C ALA A 428 -29.19 -34.26 -45.62
N THR A 429 -30.15 -34.88 -44.93
CA THR A 429 -31.41 -35.37 -45.52
C THR A 429 -32.51 -34.31 -45.55
N ASN A 430 -32.45 -33.30 -44.68
CA ASN A 430 -33.50 -32.27 -44.58
C ASN A 430 -33.26 -31.03 -45.48
N ARG A 431 -32.14 -30.97 -46.22
CA ARG A 431 -31.84 -29.89 -47.17
C ARG A 431 -32.52 -30.06 -48.55
N ARG A 432 -33.42 -31.05 -48.68
CA ARG A 432 -34.24 -31.29 -49.89
C ARG A 432 -35.72 -30.92 -49.74
N LEU A 433 -36.15 -30.30 -48.64
CA LEU A 433 -37.52 -29.75 -48.53
C LEU A 433 -37.53 -28.35 -47.91
N SER A 434 -38.16 -27.41 -48.63
CA SER A 434 -38.47 -26.01 -48.28
C SER A 434 -37.26 -25.06 -48.18
N THR A 435 -37.03 -24.03 -49.02
CA THR A 435 -37.93 -23.08 -49.70
C THR A 435 -39.13 -22.67 -48.86
N ILE A 436 -39.01 -21.54 -48.18
CA ILE A 436 -40.01 -20.45 -47.99
C ILE A 436 -39.62 -19.64 -46.74
N GLY A 437 -39.58 -18.30 -46.87
CA GLY A 437 -39.95 -17.41 -45.76
C GLY A 437 -38.89 -16.48 -45.20
N SER A 438 -38.96 -15.22 -45.64
CA SER A 438 -38.46 -13.97 -45.04
C SER A 438 -38.72 -13.83 -43.53
N ILE A 439 -37.84 -13.10 -42.80
CA ILE A 439 -38.15 -11.95 -41.90
C ILE A 439 -36.81 -11.31 -41.41
N GLY A 440 -36.75 -9.97 -41.41
CA GLY A 440 -35.53 -9.14 -41.41
C GLY A 440 -34.86 -8.80 -40.06
N PRO A 441 -33.83 -7.92 -40.05
CA PRO A 441 -33.02 -7.65 -38.87
C PRO A 441 -33.44 -6.37 -38.13
N ILE A 442 -33.45 -6.46 -36.80
CA ILE A 442 -33.40 -5.31 -35.88
C ILE A 442 -31.93 -5.15 -35.47
N HIS A 443 -31.29 -4.04 -35.84
CA HIS A 443 -29.98 -3.66 -35.32
C HIS A 443 -30.12 -2.43 -34.43
N ALA A 444 -30.01 -2.65 -33.12
CA ALA A 444 -29.55 -1.65 -32.17
C ALA A 444 -28.03 -1.69 -32.19
N MET A 445 -27.39 -0.57 -32.55
CA MET A 445 -25.95 -0.43 -32.60
C MET A 445 -25.54 0.48 -31.44
N GLU A 446 -25.23 -0.13 -30.30
CA GLU A 446 -24.51 0.54 -29.21
C GLU A 446 -23.06 0.73 -29.66
N MET A 447 -22.63 1.98 -29.77
CA MET A 447 -21.24 2.33 -30.02
C MET A 447 -20.72 3.06 -28.78
N VAL A 448 -19.98 2.31 -27.96
CA VAL A 448 -19.14 2.87 -26.90
C VAL A 448 -17.93 3.48 -27.58
N VAL A 449 -17.90 4.81 -27.69
CA VAL A 449 -16.68 5.53 -28.07
C VAL A 449 -15.78 5.58 -26.84
N GLU A 450 -14.98 4.53 -26.65
CA GLU A 450 -13.78 4.62 -25.83
C GLU A 450 -12.82 5.55 -26.56
N VAL A 451 -12.59 6.74 -26.00
CA VAL A 451 -11.40 7.55 -26.34
C VAL A 451 -10.20 6.85 -25.71
N LEU A 452 -9.81 5.73 -26.29
CA LEU A 452 -8.45 5.22 -26.21
C LEU A 452 -7.59 6.27 -26.90
N GLN A 453 -6.90 7.05 -26.10
CA GLN A 453 -5.98 8.06 -26.56
C GLN A 453 -4.79 7.35 -27.23
N GLU A 454 -4.91 7.05 -28.52
CA GLU A 454 -3.79 6.86 -29.43
C GLU A 454 -2.98 8.17 -29.45
N PHE A 455 -2.00 8.27 -28.55
CA PHE A 455 -0.88 9.20 -28.69
C PHE A 455 0.15 8.61 -29.67
N THR A 456 -0.31 8.27 -30.86
CA THR A 456 0.50 7.96 -32.03
C THR A 456 0.13 9.00 -33.06
N ASP A 457 1.12 9.78 -33.50
CA ASP A 457 1.01 10.87 -34.48
C ASP A 457 0.72 12.27 -33.90
N LEU A 458 1.67 12.76 -33.09
CA LEU A 458 1.96 14.19 -33.04
C LEU A 458 3.29 14.45 -33.75
N GLU A 459 3.23 15.27 -34.80
CA GLU A 459 4.37 15.69 -35.62
C GLU A 459 5.47 16.38 -34.76
N PRO A 460 6.75 16.33 -35.17
CA PRO A 460 7.88 16.83 -34.37
C PRO A 460 7.94 18.35 -34.13
N ARG A 461 6.95 19.13 -34.59
CA ARG A 461 6.99 20.61 -34.53
C ARG A 461 6.28 21.23 -33.33
N ASP A 462 5.39 20.51 -32.66
CA ASP A 462 4.67 21.03 -31.48
C ASP A 462 5.39 20.77 -30.14
N ILE A 463 6.56 20.12 -30.17
CA ILE A 463 7.34 19.80 -28.96
C ILE A 463 8.25 20.97 -28.53
N GLN A 464 8.47 21.98 -29.38
CA GLN A 464 9.28 23.15 -29.01
C GLN A 464 8.57 24.15 -28.07
N SER A 465 7.25 24.05 -27.87
CA SER A 465 6.53 24.85 -26.87
C SER A 465 6.40 24.16 -25.51
N PHE A 466 6.92 22.92 -25.37
CA PHE A 466 6.86 22.12 -24.14
C PHE A 466 8.05 22.31 -23.19
N PHE A 467 9.04 23.13 -23.56
CA PHE A 467 10.20 23.44 -22.72
C PHE A 467 10.59 24.91 -22.85
N VAL A 468 10.88 25.53 -21.71
CA VAL A 468 11.23 26.95 -21.42
C VAL A 468 10.01 27.71 -20.87
N PRO A 469 10.15 28.41 -19.71
CA PRO A 469 9.09 28.61 -18.71
C PRO A 469 7.89 29.45 -19.16
#